data_AF-A0A8J3SLB4-F1
#
_entry.id   AF-A0A8J3SLB4-F1
#
_cell.length_a   1.000
_cell.length_b   1.000
_cell.length_c   1.000
_cell.angle_alpha   90.00
_cell.angle_beta   90.00
_cell.angle_gamma   90.00
#
_symmetry.space_group_name_H-M   'P 1'
#
loop_
_entity.id
_entity.type
_entity.pdbx_description
1 polymer ?
#
loop_
_entity_poly.entity_id
_entity_poly.type
_entity_poly.pdbx_seq_one_letter_code
_entity_poly.pdbx_strand_id
1 'polypeptide(L)'
;MTVQVEVVTSPSVIIVEIDSVREVVVDSAPDVALELTMPGIQGPPGPPGPQGPPGPTGAARELHYDVAIPAAVWEVTHDIVITPNVITYDSSGAPVEGDVTYPTPTTVRIAWAFPMAGHIVLTT
;
A
#
# COMPACT_ATOMS: atom_id res chain seq x y z
N MET A 1 73.00 -12.50 32.11
CA MET A 1 72.16 -13.49 31.42
C MET A 1 70.88 -12.77 31.02
N THR A 2 70.70 -12.55 29.73
CA THR A 2 69.69 -11.64 29.19
C THR A 2 68.40 -12.41 28.93
N VAL A 3 67.26 -11.92 29.43
CA VAL A 3 65.94 -12.50 29.17
C VAL A 3 65.30 -11.75 28.00
N GLN A 4 64.76 -12.48 27.04
CA GLN A 4 64.00 -11.91 25.91
C GLN A 4 62.52 -11.84 26.31
N VAL A 5 61.91 -10.67 26.11
CA VAL A 5 60.47 -10.45 26.29
C VAL A 5 59.86 -10.38 24.90
N GLU A 6 59.01 -11.34 24.54
CA GLU A 6 58.24 -11.31 23.30
C GLU A 6 56.86 -10.72 23.59
N VAL A 7 56.60 -9.52 23.06
CA VAL A 7 55.33 -8.84 23.19
C VAL A 7 54.43 -9.27 22.04
N VAL A 8 53.47 -10.15 22.31
CA VAL A 8 52.43 -10.53 21.35
C VAL A 8 51.23 -9.62 21.53
N THR A 9 50.93 -8.80 20.51
CA THR A 9 49.78 -7.88 20.53
C THR A 9 48.59 -8.42 19.72
N SER A 10 47.56 -8.89 20.42
CA SER A 10 46.16 -8.89 19.96
C SER A 10 45.21 -9.09 21.15
N PRO A 11 43.95 -8.61 21.07
CA PRO A 11 43.45 -7.66 22.05
C PRO A 11 42.82 -8.33 23.28
N SER A 12 43.09 -7.72 24.44
CA SER A 12 42.27 -7.81 25.65
C SER A 12 42.26 -9.16 26.35
N VAL A 13 43.38 -9.54 27.00
CA VAL A 13 43.46 -10.01 28.40
C VAL A 13 44.95 -10.27 28.68
N ILE A 14 45.50 -9.67 29.73
CA ILE A 14 46.84 -10.00 30.23
C ILE A 14 46.64 -10.95 31.41
N ILE A 15 46.94 -12.25 31.25
CA ILE A 15 47.06 -13.18 32.37
C ILE A 15 48.53 -13.24 32.73
N VAL A 16 48.90 -12.66 33.87
CA VAL A 16 50.25 -12.77 34.43
C VAL A 16 50.21 -13.90 35.46
N GLU A 17 50.83 -15.04 35.13
CA GLU A 17 51.10 -16.09 36.13
C GLU A 17 52.36 -15.69 36.92
N ILE A 18 52.20 -15.43 38.21
CA ILE A 18 53.28 -14.98 39.09
C ILE A 18 53.62 -16.12 40.05
N ASP A 19 54.77 -16.77 39.87
CA ASP A 19 55.19 -17.94 40.65
C ASP A 19 55.87 -17.58 42.01
N SER A 20 55.99 -16.29 42.35
CA SER A 20 56.35 -15.87 43.72
C SER A 20 56.16 -14.36 43.92
N VAL A 21 55.20 -13.97 44.76
CA VAL A 21 54.97 -12.56 45.14
C VAL A 21 55.85 -12.20 46.34
N ARG A 22 56.73 -11.21 46.18
CA ARG A 22 57.37 -10.53 47.31
C ARG A 22 57.14 -9.04 47.16
N GLU A 23 56.27 -8.53 48.04
CA GLU A 23 55.91 -7.13 48.25
C GLU A 23 54.87 -6.54 47.29
N VAL A 24 53.69 -6.22 47.85
CA VAL A 24 52.61 -5.47 47.19
C VAL A 24 52.67 -4.05 47.74
N VAL A 25 53.17 -3.11 46.93
CA VAL A 25 53.04 -1.68 47.20
C VAL A 25 51.69 -1.24 46.64
N VAL A 26 50.80 -0.77 47.51
CA VAL A 26 49.51 -0.20 47.10
C VAL A 26 49.78 1.23 46.63
N ASP A 27 49.99 1.39 45.32
CA ASP A 27 49.99 2.70 44.67
C ASP A 27 48.53 3.18 44.53
N SER A 28 48.29 4.43 44.90
CA SER A 28 46.97 5.03 45.00
C SER A 28 46.24 4.95 43.65
N ALA A 29 45.13 4.21 43.63
CA ALA A 29 44.29 4.12 42.45
C ALA A 29 43.76 5.51 42.05
N PRO A 30 43.72 5.87 40.76
CA PRO A 30 42.90 7.00 40.34
C PRO A 30 41.43 6.62 40.53
N ASP A 31 40.62 7.54 41.06
CA ASP A 31 39.16 7.38 41.09
C ASP A 31 38.65 7.23 39.64
N VAL A 32 38.40 5.99 39.22
CA VAL A 32 37.81 5.68 37.91
C VAL A 32 36.31 5.97 38.00
N ALA A 33 35.88 7.12 37.50
CA ALA A 33 34.48 7.41 37.27
C ALA A 33 33.98 6.61 36.05
N LEU A 34 33.15 5.58 36.29
CA LEU A 34 32.44 4.84 35.25
C LEU A 34 31.22 5.64 34.80
N GLU A 35 31.33 6.35 33.68
CA GLU A 35 30.19 7.05 33.07
C GLU A 35 29.32 6.04 32.30
N LEU A 36 28.27 5.54 32.94
CA LEU A 36 27.28 4.66 32.30
C LEU A 36 26.38 5.48 31.38
N THR A 37 26.77 5.62 30.11
CA THR A 37 25.90 6.22 29.09
C THR A 37 24.83 5.21 28.68
N MET A 38 23.68 5.24 29.35
CA MET A 38 22.51 4.47 28.91
C MET A 38 21.95 5.12 27.63
N PRO A 39 21.75 4.35 26.53
CA PRO A 39 21.06 4.87 25.36
C PRO A 39 19.68 5.38 25.78
N GLY A 40 19.37 6.63 25.44
CA GLY A 40 18.05 7.21 25.72
C GLY A 40 16.94 6.37 25.09
N ILE A 41 15.81 6.24 25.80
CA ILE A 41 14.65 5.53 25.26
C ILE A 41 14.16 6.18 23.96
N GLN A 42 13.73 5.36 22.99
CA GLN A 42 13.12 5.87 21.78
C GLN A 42 11.88 6.70 22.14
N GLY A 43 11.76 7.89 21.54
CA GLY A 43 10.61 8.76 21.73
C GLY A 43 9.31 8.11 21.22
N PRO A 44 8.13 8.63 21.63
CA PRO A 44 6.86 8.12 21.15
C PRO A 44 6.76 8.24 19.62
N PRO A 45 5.93 7.40 18.97
CA PRO A 45 5.60 7.56 17.55
C PRO A 45 5.11 8.99 17.26
N GLY A 46 5.48 9.51 16.08
CA GLY A 46 5.00 10.81 15.63
C GLY A 46 3.47 10.85 15.44
N PRO A 47 2.87 12.04 15.40
CA PRO A 47 1.44 12.17 15.12
C PRO A 47 1.11 11.58 13.73
N PRO A 48 -0.14 11.11 13.51
CA PRO A 48 -0.61 10.77 12.17
C PRO A 48 -0.40 11.93 11.18
N GLY A 49 -0.08 11.59 9.93
CA GLY A 49 0.03 12.58 8.87
C GLY A 49 -1.31 13.30 8.62
N PRO A 50 -1.29 14.49 7.98
CA PRO A 50 -2.51 15.18 7.59
C PRO A 50 -3.35 14.32 6.64
N GLN A 51 -4.67 14.51 6.66
CA GLN A 51 -5.55 13.93 5.66
C GLN A 51 -5.14 14.40 4.25
N GLY A 52 -5.17 13.50 3.27
CA GLY A 52 -4.93 13.84 1.87
C GLY A 52 -5.97 14.83 1.32
N PRO A 53 -5.67 15.53 0.21
CA PRO A 53 -6.65 16.40 -0.43
C PRO A 53 -7.89 15.60 -0.87
N PRO A 54 -9.06 16.25 -0.94
CA PRO A 54 -10.23 15.65 -1.59
C PRO A 54 -9.90 15.16 -3.00
N GLY A 55 -10.49 14.05 -3.40
CA GLY A 55 -10.40 13.57 -4.78
C GLY A 55 -11.01 14.56 -5.78
N PRO A 56 -10.68 14.45 -7.07
CA PRO A 56 -11.30 15.28 -8.10
C PRO A 56 -12.82 15.06 -8.14
N THR A 57 -13.59 16.12 -8.37
CA THR A 57 -15.04 16.01 -8.62
C THR A 57 -15.27 15.26 -9.93
N GLY A 58 -15.95 14.12 -9.87
CA GLY A 58 -16.42 13.41 -11.07
C GLY A 58 -17.53 14.20 -11.77
N ALA A 59 -17.47 14.33 -13.09
CA ALA A 59 -18.57 14.88 -13.87
C ALA A 59 -19.59 13.76 -14.13
N ALA A 60 -20.75 13.81 -13.45
CA ALA A 60 -21.84 12.90 -13.74
C ALA A 60 -22.36 13.15 -15.17
N ARG A 61 -22.40 12.10 -15.99
CA ARG A 61 -22.91 12.12 -17.36
C ARG A 61 -23.99 11.06 -17.51
N GLU A 62 -25.02 11.40 -18.29
CA GLU A 62 -26.11 10.50 -18.65
C GLU A 62 -26.27 10.48 -20.18
N LEU A 63 -26.35 9.29 -20.78
CA LEU A 63 -26.58 9.09 -22.21
C LEU A 63 -27.79 8.17 -22.42
N HIS A 64 -28.75 8.61 -23.24
CA HIS A 64 -29.98 7.85 -23.53
C HIS A 64 -29.96 7.30 -24.94
N TYR A 65 -30.40 6.05 -25.10
CA TYR A 65 -30.50 5.38 -26.39
C TYR A 65 -31.84 4.65 -26.50
N ASP A 66 -32.58 4.91 -27.57
CA ASP A 66 -33.83 4.21 -27.87
C ASP A 66 -33.58 3.03 -28.80
N VAL A 67 -34.10 1.86 -28.42
CA VAL A 67 -34.10 0.64 -29.22
C VAL A 67 -35.53 0.37 -29.66
N ALA A 68 -35.97 1.05 -30.71
CA ALA A 68 -37.36 1.00 -31.18
C ALA A 68 -37.76 -0.33 -31.84
N ILE A 69 -36.79 -1.10 -32.35
CA ILE A 69 -37.03 -2.37 -33.02
C ILE A 69 -36.69 -3.50 -32.04
N PRO A 70 -37.64 -4.42 -31.76
CA PRO A 70 -37.36 -5.53 -30.87
C PRO A 70 -36.17 -6.38 -31.32
N ALA A 71 -35.17 -6.52 -30.46
CA ALA A 71 -33.95 -7.28 -30.72
C ALA A 71 -33.54 -8.07 -29.48
N ALA A 72 -32.98 -9.26 -29.68
CA ALA A 72 -32.44 -10.08 -28.58
C ALA A 72 -31.06 -9.57 -28.10
N VAL A 73 -30.44 -8.68 -28.86
CA VAL A 73 -29.18 -8.04 -28.53
C VAL A 73 -29.32 -6.56 -28.81
N TRP A 74 -29.07 -5.73 -27.79
CA TRP A 74 -28.93 -4.30 -27.94
C TRP A 74 -27.45 -3.95 -27.88
N GLU A 75 -26.96 -3.13 -28.80
CA GLU A 75 -25.57 -2.68 -28.83
C GLU A 75 -25.53 -1.17 -29.05
N VAL A 76 -24.84 -0.46 -28.17
CA VAL A 76 -24.71 1.00 -28.21
C VAL A 76 -23.25 1.41 -28.05
N THR A 77 -22.86 2.43 -28.81
CA THR A 77 -21.53 3.04 -28.74
C THR A 77 -21.58 4.34 -27.95
N HIS A 78 -20.61 4.55 -27.06
CA HIS A 78 -20.46 5.74 -26.22
C HIS A 78 -19.01 6.24 -26.21
N ASP A 79 -18.82 7.45 -25.70
CA ASP A 79 -17.54 8.15 -25.52
C ASP A 79 -17.19 8.37 -24.03
N ILE A 80 -17.88 7.67 -23.13
CA ILE A 80 -17.53 7.61 -21.70
C ILE A 80 -16.16 6.95 -21.52
N VAL A 81 -15.29 7.58 -20.71
CA VAL A 81 -13.86 7.19 -20.53
C VAL A 81 -13.68 6.01 -19.54
N ILE A 82 -14.73 5.69 -18.79
CA ILE A 82 -14.80 4.57 -17.85
C ILE A 82 -15.88 3.57 -18.28
N THR A 83 -15.90 2.40 -17.67
CA THR A 83 -17.03 1.46 -17.80
C THR A 83 -18.29 2.10 -17.21
N PRO A 84 -19.33 2.38 -18.01
CA PRO A 84 -20.53 3.03 -17.49
C PRO A 84 -21.43 2.04 -16.74
N ASN A 85 -22.22 2.56 -15.82
CA ASN A 85 -23.38 1.86 -15.29
C ASN A 85 -24.51 1.86 -16.34
N VAL A 86 -25.17 0.71 -16.49
CA VAL A 86 -26.19 0.47 -17.52
C VAL A 86 -27.53 0.29 -16.82
N ILE A 87 -28.50 1.12 -17.19
CA ILE A 87 -29.89 0.99 -16.74
C ILE A 87 -30.74 0.75 -17.99
N THR A 88 -31.60 -0.24 -17.94
CA THR A 88 -32.44 -0.63 -19.08
C THR A 88 -33.90 -0.62 -18.70
N TYR A 89 -34.73 -0.19 -19.64
CA TYR A 89 -36.18 -0.15 -19.47
C TYR A 89 -36.83 -0.72 -20.72
N ASP A 90 -37.97 -1.38 -20.55
CA ASP A 90 -38.79 -1.84 -21.67
C ASP A 90 -39.56 -0.68 -22.33
N SER A 91 -40.34 -0.98 -23.36
CA SER A 91 -41.17 -0.01 -24.07
C SER A 91 -42.32 0.59 -23.23
N SER A 92 -42.64 -0.01 -22.08
CA SER A 92 -43.61 0.54 -21.12
C SER A 92 -42.97 1.49 -20.10
N GLY A 93 -41.63 1.58 -20.08
CA GLY A 93 -40.86 2.35 -19.11
C GLY A 93 -40.60 1.60 -17.80
N ALA A 94 -40.84 0.29 -17.76
CA ALA A 94 -40.50 -0.53 -16.59
C ALA A 94 -39.02 -0.92 -16.64
N PRO A 95 -38.28 -0.85 -15.50
CA PRO A 95 -36.91 -1.31 -15.46
C PRO A 95 -36.84 -2.82 -15.71
N VAL A 96 -35.90 -3.22 -16.55
CA VAL A 96 -35.64 -4.62 -16.91
C VAL A 96 -34.15 -4.88 -16.86
N GLU A 97 -33.74 -6.10 -16.50
CA GLU A 97 -32.34 -6.51 -16.43
C GLU A 97 -32.03 -7.53 -17.54
N GLY A 98 -30.93 -7.30 -18.24
CA GLY A 98 -30.39 -8.19 -19.26
C GLY A 98 -28.91 -8.48 -19.00
N ASP A 99 -28.33 -9.40 -19.78
CA ASP A 99 -26.93 -9.74 -19.64
C ASP A 99 -26.05 -8.66 -20.28
N VAL A 100 -25.46 -7.82 -19.43
CA VAL A 100 -24.60 -6.70 -19.86
C VAL A 100 -23.16 -7.18 -20.07
N THR A 101 -22.59 -6.83 -21.22
CA THR A 101 -21.18 -7.03 -21.55
C THR A 101 -20.59 -5.77 -22.17
N TYR A 102 -19.26 -5.66 -22.15
CA TYR A 102 -18.51 -4.53 -22.70
C TYR A 102 -17.50 -5.03 -23.74
N PRO A 103 -17.93 -5.33 -24.99
CA PRO A 103 -17.05 -5.89 -26.01
C PRO A 103 -15.85 -5.00 -26.34
N THR A 104 -16.01 -3.68 -26.20
CA THR A 104 -14.94 -2.67 -26.31
C THR A 104 -15.10 -1.61 -25.22
N PRO A 105 -14.08 -0.78 -24.95
CA PRO A 105 -14.19 0.33 -23.99
C PRO A 105 -15.27 1.36 -24.33
N THR A 106 -15.73 1.40 -25.58
CA THR A 106 -16.72 2.36 -26.08
C THR A 106 -18.04 1.68 -26.47
N THR A 107 -18.22 0.39 -26.18
CA THR A 107 -19.39 -0.38 -26.61
C THR A 107 -20.00 -1.14 -25.45
N VAL A 108 -21.30 -0.92 -25.23
CA VAL A 108 -22.12 -1.71 -24.32
C VAL A 108 -23.00 -2.63 -25.15
N ARG A 109 -23.04 -3.91 -24.78
CA ARG A 109 -23.91 -4.91 -25.39
C ARG A 109 -24.77 -5.57 -24.31
N ILE A 110 -26.09 -5.57 -24.49
CA ILE A 110 -27.05 -6.24 -23.62
C ILE A 110 -27.71 -7.39 -24.38
N ALA A 111 -27.71 -8.59 -23.81
CA ALA A 111 -28.41 -9.75 -24.35
C ALA A 111 -29.69 -10.05 -23.54
N TRP A 112 -30.75 -10.42 -24.25
CA TRP A 112 -32.08 -10.67 -23.69
C TRP A 112 -32.53 -12.11 -23.96
N ALA A 113 -33.36 -12.66 -23.07
CA ALA A 113 -33.94 -13.99 -23.22
C ALA A 113 -34.91 -14.08 -24.42
N PHE A 114 -35.48 -12.96 -24.86
CA PHE A 114 -36.34 -12.83 -26.03
C PHE A 114 -36.19 -11.43 -26.64
N PRO A 115 -36.49 -11.22 -27.93
CA PRO A 115 -36.40 -9.90 -28.55
C PRO A 115 -37.31 -8.88 -27.87
N MET A 116 -36.76 -7.74 -27.49
CA MET A 116 -37.53 -6.62 -26.92
C MET A 116 -37.04 -5.28 -27.43
N ALA A 117 -37.94 -4.30 -27.40
CA ALA A 117 -37.67 -2.88 -27.64
C ALA A 117 -37.72 -2.14 -26.30
N GLY A 118 -37.07 -0.98 -26.22
CA GLY A 118 -37.00 -0.21 -24.99
C GLY A 118 -35.94 0.87 -25.05
N HIS A 119 -35.38 1.23 -23.91
CA HIS A 119 -34.36 2.27 -23.81
C HIS A 119 -33.23 1.89 -22.85
N ILE A 120 -32.05 2.42 -23.15
CA ILE A 120 -30.82 2.26 -22.38
C ILE A 120 -30.40 3.63 -21.84
N VAL A 121 -30.00 3.68 -20.57
CA VAL A 121 -29.35 4.82 -19.94
C VAL A 121 -27.96 4.40 -19.50
N LEU A 122 -26.93 5.14 -19.93
CA LEU A 122 -25.55 4.97 -19.47
C LEU A 122 -25.17 6.10 -18.51
N THR A 123 -24.60 5.76 -17.36
CA THR A 123 -24.23 6.71 -16.28
C THR A 123 -22.78 6.54 -15.82
N THR A 124 -22.17 7.61 -15.29
CA THR A 124 -20.77 7.67 -14.78
C THR A 124 -20.68 7.97 -13.29
#